data_AF-A0A937R8S3-F1
#
_entry.id   AF-A0A937R8S3-F1
#
_cell.length_a   1.000
_cell.length_b   1.000
_cell.length_c   1.000
_cell.angle_alpha   90.00
_cell.angle_beta   90.00
_cell.angle_gamma   90.00
#
_symmetry.space_group_name_H-M   'P 1'
#
loop_
_entity.id
_entity.type
_entity.pdbx_description
1 polymer ?
#
loop_
_entity_poly.entity_id
_entity_poly.type
_entity_poly.pdbx_seq_one_letter_code
_entity_poly.pdbx_strand_id
1 'polypeptide(L)'
;MMSADFAIHAYRTRLSGIICWAAVALYTAALPYVIFVFQAADRHFPSTITARIPLLIIVFLAVAYTILCIKQKTAARCFVILGVSTFIVFGIMMVEPNCNKHIHIPEYILMTWLLHWALAAGYKGSGLFLLIFICAVMLGFVDELLQGIHPERYYGWLDMIINAASAFIGILMLMGAKRSESGKEWSWAGRFRDYKATLAVILFGAGTAVLMGIRLFDVQLRGAFSTIYPRWLLIGNVVFLASGAAVIICHWHGSHVCAAIAPETHPAPADGLTTVRLWIFPPLAILAAMHALVLWAVVADLNFR
;
A
#
# COMPACT_ATOMS: atom_id res chain seq x y z
N MET A 1 -22.53 -4.37 33.10
CA MET A 1 -21.08 -4.19 33.40
C MET A 1 -20.28 -4.99 32.40
N MET A 2 -19.59 -4.32 31.48
CA MET A 2 -18.63 -4.96 30.57
C MET A 2 -17.45 -5.48 31.42
N SER A 3 -17.04 -6.75 31.27
CA SER A 3 -15.91 -7.26 32.05
C SER A 3 -14.62 -6.52 31.66
N ALA A 4 -13.76 -6.25 32.64
CA ALA A 4 -12.48 -5.56 32.42
C ALA A 4 -11.63 -6.23 31.32
N ASP A 5 -11.71 -7.56 31.21
CA ASP A 5 -11.00 -8.36 30.21
C ASP A 5 -11.41 -8.03 28.76
N PHE A 6 -12.70 -7.77 28.52
CA PHE A 6 -13.18 -7.39 27.19
C PHE A 6 -12.66 -6.01 26.76
N ALA A 7 -12.64 -5.05 27.70
CA ALA A 7 -12.10 -3.72 27.44
C ALA A 7 -10.59 -3.75 27.13
N ILE A 8 -9.83 -4.56 27.88
CA ILE A 8 -8.39 -4.75 27.67
C ILE A 8 -8.11 -5.41 26.31
N HIS A 9 -8.90 -6.42 25.92
CA HIS A 9 -8.74 -7.08 24.62
C HIS A 9 -9.03 -6.14 23.45
N ALA A 10 -10.13 -5.38 23.52
CA ALA A 10 -10.50 -4.40 22.50
C ALA A 10 -9.49 -3.25 22.37
N TYR A 11 -8.93 -2.81 23.50
CA TYR A 11 -7.86 -1.81 23.50
C TYR A 11 -6.59 -2.34 22.82
N ARG A 12 -6.18 -3.57 23.15
CA ARG A 12 -4.98 -4.21 22.59
C ARG A 12 -5.08 -4.40 21.07
N THR A 13 -6.24 -4.82 20.57
CA THR A 13 -6.46 -5.00 19.12
C THR A 13 -6.46 -3.66 18.36
N ARG A 14 -7.03 -2.61 18.96
CA ARG A 14 -7.00 -1.26 18.38
C ARG A 14 -5.59 -0.69 18.34
N LEU A 15 -4.84 -0.81 19.44
CA LEU A 15 -3.46 -0.34 19.53
C LEU A 15 -2.56 -1.08 18.53
N SER A 16 -2.72 -2.40 18.39
CA SER A 16 -1.96 -3.16 17.38
C SER A 16 -2.25 -2.69 15.96
N GLY A 17 -3.51 -2.36 15.65
CA GLY A 17 -3.87 -1.84 14.32
C GLY A 17 -3.18 -0.52 14.00
N ILE A 18 -3.15 0.43 14.97
CA ILE A 18 -2.47 1.72 14.81
C ILE A 18 -0.97 1.52 14.58
N ILE A 19 -0.34 0.66 15.38
CA ILE A 19 1.10 0.37 15.25
C ILE A 19 1.41 -0.23 13.87
N CYS A 20 0.59 -1.17 13.38
CA CYS A 20 0.78 -1.76 12.06
C CYS A 20 0.64 -0.72 10.93
N TRP A 21 -0.34 0.17 11.00
CA TRP A 21 -0.48 1.26 10.01
C TRP A 21 0.64 2.30 10.09
N ALA A 22 1.10 2.62 11.30
CA ALA A 22 2.27 3.47 11.47
C ALA A 22 3.52 2.82 10.86
N ALA A 23 3.70 1.50 11.03
CA ALA A 23 4.79 0.77 10.40
C ALA A 23 4.70 0.82 8.86
N VAL A 24 3.51 0.65 8.27
CA VAL A 24 3.31 0.80 6.82
C VAL A 24 3.71 2.21 6.36
N ALA A 25 3.21 3.25 7.04
CA ALA A 25 3.49 4.65 6.66
C ALA A 25 4.98 5.00 6.79
N LEU A 26 5.62 4.62 7.89
CA LEU A 26 7.06 4.84 8.11
C LEU A 26 7.89 4.07 7.10
N TYR A 27 7.51 2.83 6.79
CA TYR A 27 8.18 2.01 5.79
C TYR A 27 8.09 2.67 4.41
N THR A 28 6.89 3.08 3.95
CA THR A 28 6.73 3.82 2.68
C THR A 28 7.58 5.10 2.64
N ALA A 29 7.55 5.90 3.71
CA ALA A 29 8.32 7.14 3.77
C ALA A 29 9.84 6.91 3.74
N ALA A 30 10.32 5.73 4.16
CA ALA A 30 11.73 5.37 4.17
C ALA A 30 12.24 4.81 2.83
N LEU A 31 11.36 4.31 1.94
CA LEU A 31 11.78 3.66 0.68
C LEU A 31 12.72 4.53 -0.20
N PRO A 32 12.46 5.83 -0.43
CA PRO A 32 13.36 6.65 -1.27
C PRO A 32 14.79 6.75 -0.72
N TYR A 33 14.97 6.56 0.59
CA TYR A 33 16.25 6.69 1.28
C TYR A 33 17.10 5.41 1.22
N VAL A 34 16.59 4.31 0.67
CA VAL A 34 17.35 3.06 0.48
C VAL A 34 18.55 3.29 -0.45
N ILE A 35 18.49 4.28 -1.35
CA ILE A 35 19.61 4.67 -2.20
C ILE A 35 20.87 5.04 -1.39
N PHE A 36 20.72 5.65 -0.20
CA PHE A 36 21.85 6.03 0.63
C PHE A 36 22.59 4.80 1.18
N VAL A 37 21.88 3.70 1.42
CA VAL A 37 22.48 2.43 1.83
C VAL A 37 23.32 1.86 0.68
N PHE A 38 22.80 1.93 -0.56
CA PHE A 38 23.55 1.51 -1.75
C PHE A 38 24.78 2.37 -2.00
N GLN A 39 24.65 3.69 -1.93
CA GLN A 39 25.77 4.62 -2.07
C GLN A 39 26.83 4.40 -0.98
N ALA A 40 26.41 4.12 0.26
CA ALA A 40 27.34 3.78 1.34
C ALA A 40 28.06 2.44 1.06
N ALA A 41 27.35 1.43 0.55
CA ALA A 41 27.95 0.16 0.15
C ALA A 41 28.95 0.34 -1.01
N ASP A 42 28.60 1.10 -2.04
CA ASP A 42 29.46 1.38 -3.20
C ASP A 42 30.76 2.13 -2.85
N ARG A 43 30.78 2.89 -1.74
CA ARG A 43 32.01 3.53 -1.23
C ARG A 43 32.99 2.53 -0.62
N HIS A 44 32.51 1.38 -0.15
CA HIS A 44 33.30 0.41 0.60
C HIS A 44 33.53 -0.92 -0.15
N PHE A 45 32.69 -1.24 -1.13
CA PHE A 45 32.73 -2.49 -1.86
C PHE A 45 32.81 -2.26 -3.38
N PRO A 46 33.42 -3.18 -4.15
CA PRO A 46 33.33 -3.15 -5.59
C PRO A 46 31.87 -3.16 -6.08
N SER A 47 31.57 -2.38 -7.12
CA SER A 47 30.23 -2.29 -7.71
C SER A 47 29.64 -3.64 -8.13
N THR A 48 30.49 -4.60 -8.49
CA THR A 48 30.09 -5.98 -8.81
C THR A 48 29.48 -6.73 -7.62
N ILE A 49 29.87 -6.38 -6.39
CA ILE A 49 29.30 -6.92 -5.15
C ILE A 49 28.01 -6.18 -4.83
N THR A 50 28.02 -4.84 -4.84
CA THR A 50 26.84 -4.03 -4.53
C THR A 50 25.66 -4.35 -5.44
N ALA A 51 25.91 -4.52 -6.74
CA ALA A 51 24.88 -4.90 -7.72
C ALA A 51 24.21 -6.25 -7.43
N ARG A 52 24.81 -7.12 -6.59
CA ARG A 52 24.25 -8.42 -6.21
C ARG A 52 23.42 -8.36 -4.92
N ILE A 53 23.44 -7.25 -4.18
CA ILE A 53 22.72 -7.11 -2.90
C ILE A 53 21.22 -7.41 -3.06
N PRO A 54 20.49 -6.82 -4.03
CA PRO A 54 19.07 -7.14 -4.21
C PRO A 54 18.80 -8.63 -4.41
N LEU A 55 19.62 -9.29 -5.25
CA LEU A 55 19.51 -10.72 -5.51
C LEU A 55 19.74 -11.55 -4.22
N LEU A 56 20.73 -11.19 -3.42
CA LEU A 56 20.98 -11.85 -2.13
C LEU A 56 19.79 -11.72 -1.18
N ILE A 57 19.15 -10.55 -1.13
CA ILE A 57 17.94 -10.33 -0.31
C ILE A 57 16.78 -11.17 -0.85
N ILE A 58 16.58 -11.25 -2.16
CA ILE A 58 15.54 -12.09 -2.79
C ILE A 58 15.75 -13.56 -2.44
N VAL A 59 16.99 -14.07 -2.57
CA VAL A 59 17.33 -15.45 -2.21
C VAL A 59 17.08 -15.70 -0.72
N PHE A 60 17.49 -14.77 0.14
CA PHE A 60 17.24 -14.87 1.58
C PHE A 60 15.74 -14.94 1.90
N LEU A 61 14.91 -14.08 1.28
CA LEU A 61 13.45 -14.12 1.45
C LEU A 61 12.85 -15.43 0.94
N ALA A 62 13.31 -15.96 -0.19
CA ALA A 62 12.86 -17.24 -0.72
C ALA A 62 13.20 -18.41 0.22
N VAL A 63 14.40 -18.42 0.80
CA VAL A 63 14.80 -19.42 1.81
C VAL A 63 13.96 -19.29 3.07
N ALA A 64 13.80 -18.08 3.61
CA ALA A 64 12.98 -17.83 4.79
C ALA A 64 11.53 -18.28 4.59
N TYR A 65 10.95 -17.99 3.43
CA TYR A 65 9.62 -18.43 3.04
C TYR A 65 9.51 -19.95 2.92
N THR A 66 10.52 -20.60 2.30
CA THR A 66 10.56 -22.07 2.20
C THR A 66 10.54 -22.72 3.59
N ILE A 67 11.37 -22.22 4.52
CA ILE A 67 11.42 -22.69 5.90
C ILE A 67 10.04 -22.51 6.58
N LEU A 68 9.40 -21.37 6.37
CA LEU A 68 8.07 -21.10 6.92
C LEU A 68 7.03 -22.10 6.40
N CYS A 69 6.99 -22.37 5.09
CA CYS A 69 6.04 -23.31 4.50
C CYS A 69 6.30 -24.76 4.93
N ILE A 70 7.56 -25.17 5.09
CA ILE A 70 7.91 -26.48 5.66
C ILE A 70 7.34 -26.59 7.08
N LYS A 71 7.54 -25.58 7.93
CA LYS A 71 7.00 -25.55 9.29
C LYS A 71 5.46 -25.60 9.31
N GLN A 72 4.80 -24.98 8.34
CA GLN A 72 3.33 -24.97 8.22
C GLN A 72 2.74 -26.22 7.52
N LYS A 73 3.61 -27.14 7.07
CA LYS A 73 3.28 -28.35 6.30
C LYS A 73 2.56 -28.03 4.98
N THR A 74 2.95 -26.95 4.31
CA THR A 74 2.41 -26.51 3.01
C THR A 74 3.45 -26.58 1.87
N ALA A 75 4.48 -27.42 2.03
CA ALA A 75 5.65 -27.49 1.13
C ALA A 75 5.33 -27.65 -0.36
N ALA A 76 4.37 -28.51 -0.74
CA ALA A 76 4.00 -28.68 -2.15
C ALA A 76 3.46 -27.38 -2.79
N ARG A 77 2.59 -26.65 -2.08
CA ARG A 77 2.09 -25.34 -2.53
C ARG A 77 3.21 -24.31 -2.58
N CYS A 78 4.12 -24.37 -1.62
CA CYS A 78 5.31 -23.51 -1.59
C CYS A 78 6.14 -23.63 -2.86
N PHE A 79 6.42 -24.85 -3.34
CA PHE A 79 7.22 -25.03 -4.55
C PHE A 79 6.55 -24.47 -5.80
N VAL A 80 5.23 -24.64 -5.95
CA VAL A 80 4.48 -24.04 -7.07
C VAL A 80 4.56 -22.51 -7.02
N ILE A 81 4.34 -21.93 -5.83
CA ILE A 81 4.38 -20.48 -5.64
C ILE A 81 5.79 -19.92 -5.87
N LEU A 82 6.83 -20.60 -5.38
CA LEU A 82 8.21 -20.22 -5.63
C LEU A 82 8.55 -20.31 -7.12
N GLY A 83 8.08 -21.33 -7.83
CA GLY A 83 8.26 -21.45 -9.28
C GLY A 83 7.64 -20.27 -10.04
N VAL A 84 6.38 -19.94 -9.76
CA VAL A 84 5.70 -18.78 -10.38
C VAL A 84 6.38 -17.47 -9.99
N SER A 85 6.76 -17.30 -8.71
CA SER A 85 7.44 -16.09 -8.24
C SER A 85 8.81 -15.92 -8.90
N THR A 86 9.55 -17.01 -9.08
CA THR A 86 10.86 -17.01 -9.75
C THR A 86 10.71 -16.61 -11.22
N PHE A 87 9.67 -17.09 -11.91
CA PHE A 87 9.38 -16.67 -13.27
C PHE A 87 9.09 -15.16 -13.38
N ILE A 88 8.31 -14.60 -12.43
CA ILE A 88 8.04 -13.16 -12.38
C ILE A 88 9.32 -12.36 -12.11
N VAL A 89 10.12 -12.76 -11.12
CA VAL A 89 11.41 -12.12 -10.80
C VAL A 89 12.33 -12.14 -12.02
N PHE A 90 12.43 -13.28 -12.71
CA PHE A 90 13.21 -13.40 -13.93
C PHE A 90 12.72 -12.44 -15.02
N GLY A 91 11.39 -12.35 -15.22
CA GLY A 91 10.80 -11.38 -16.15
C GLY A 91 11.15 -9.93 -15.80
N ILE A 92 11.11 -9.55 -14.52
CA ILE A 92 11.55 -8.22 -14.05
C ILE A 92 13.02 -7.99 -14.40
N MET A 93 13.90 -8.95 -14.08
CA MET A 93 15.34 -8.84 -14.33
C MET A 93 15.70 -8.78 -15.81
N MET A 94 14.85 -9.33 -16.70
CA MET A 94 15.03 -9.21 -18.15
C MET A 94 14.67 -7.82 -18.68
N VAL A 95 13.68 -7.16 -18.08
CA VAL A 95 13.17 -5.86 -18.55
C VAL A 95 13.95 -4.70 -17.92
N GLU A 96 14.38 -4.84 -16.67
CA GLU A 96 15.13 -3.81 -15.93
C GLU A 96 16.62 -4.18 -15.85
N PRO A 97 17.50 -3.57 -16.67
CA PRO A 97 18.93 -3.89 -16.68
C PRO A 97 19.68 -3.34 -15.46
N ASN A 98 19.15 -2.34 -14.76
CA ASN A 98 19.80 -1.78 -13.59
C ASN A 98 19.53 -2.66 -12.36
N CYS A 99 20.55 -3.43 -11.96
CA CYS A 99 20.45 -4.33 -10.81
C CYS A 99 20.02 -3.61 -9.52
N ASN A 100 20.37 -2.33 -9.32
CA ASN A 100 20.01 -1.59 -8.12
C ASN A 100 18.49 -1.40 -8.02
N LYS A 101 17.78 -1.32 -9.16
CA LYS A 101 16.31 -1.22 -9.20
C LYS A 101 15.62 -2.54 -8.87
N HIS A 102 16.34 -3.66 -8.84
CA HIS A 102 15.76 -4.93 -8.37
C HIS A 102 15.48 -4.92 -6.86
N ILE A 103 15.92 -3.90 -6.11
CA ILE A 103 15.58 -3.74 -4.69
C ILE A 103 14.07 -3.55 -4.46
N HIS A 104 13.35 -3.03 -5.45
CA HIS A 104 11.91 -2.88 -5.40
C HIS A 104 11.20 -4.24 -5.22
N ILE A 105 11.83 -5.34 -5.65
CA ILE A 105 11.30 -6.70 -5.49
C ILE A 105 11.11 -7.08 -4.01
N PRO A 106 12.19 -7.19 -3.20
CA PRO A 106 12.04 -7.49 -1.78
C PRO A 106 11.27 -6.41 -1.02
N GLU A 107 11.37 -5.14 -1.43
CA GLU A 107 10.67 -4.04 -0.75
C GLU A 107 9.14 -4.19 -0.80
N TYR A 108 8.58 -4.52 -1.97
CA TYR A 108 7.14 -4.66 -2.15
C TYR A 108 6.59 -6.02 -1.73
N ILE A 109 7.43 -7.07 -1.72
CA ILE A 109 7.11 -8.31 -1.01
C ILE A 109 6.91 -8.00 0.48
N LEU A 110 7.85 -7.29 1.11
CA LEU A 110 7.74 -6.93 2.53
C LEU A 110 6.56 -5.98 2.80
N MET A 111 6.33 -4.98 1.95
CA MET A 111 5.16 -4.09 2.02
C MET A 111 3.85 -4.88 2.07
N THR A 112 3.73 -5.90 1.21
CA THR A 112 2.54 -6.76 1.13
C THR A 112 2.30 -7.52 2.44
N TRP A 113 3.36 -7.96 3.12
CA TRP A 113 3.26 -8.61 4.43
C TRP A 113 2.91 -7.62 5.56
N LEU A 114 3.47 -6.40 5.53
CA LEU A 114 3.09 -5.34 6.48
C LEU A 114 1.62 -4.95 6.34
N LEU A 115 1.14 -4.77 5.11
CA LEU A 115 -0.27 -4.52 4.82
C LEU A 115 -1.15 -5.69 5.25
N HIS A 116 -0.69 -6.93 5.07
CA HIS A 116 -1.40 -8.10 5.59
C HIS A 116 -1.60 -8.02 7.10
N TRP A 117 -0.57 -7.69 7.87
CA TRP A 117 -0.69 -7.52 9.32
C TRP A 117 -1.63 -6.37 9.70
N ALA A 118 -1.54 -5.23 9.00
CA ALA A 118 -2.39 -4.08 9.26
C ALA A 118 -3.88 -4.34 8.97
N LEU A 119 -4.17 -5.06 7.88
CA LEU A 119 -5.54 -5.30 7.41
C LEU A 119 -6.16 -6.54 8.05
N ALA A 120 -5.41 -7.64 8.24
CA ALA A 120 -5.96 -8.92 8.69
C ALA A 120 -6.54 -8.86 10.11
N ALA A 121 -6.11 -7.91 10.95
CA ALA A 121 -6.61 -7.76 12.32
C ALA A 121 -8.12 -7.44 12.36
N GLY A 122 -8.63 -6.67 11.41
CA GLY A 122 -10.03 -6.24 11.35
C GLY A 122 -10.84 -6.84 10.20
N TYR A 123 -10.19 -7.56 9.29
CA TYR A 123 -10.83 -8.03 8.07
C TYR A 123 -11.56 -9.36 8.27
N LYS A 124 -12.83 -9.43 7.83
CA LYS A 124 -13.65 -10.65 7.80
C LYS A 124 -14.20 -10.92 6.40
N GLY A 125 -14.23 -12.19 6.00
CA GLY A 125 -14.75 -12.64 4.71
C GLY A 125 -13.70 -12.72 3.59
N SER A 126 -14.18 -12.81 2.35
CA SER A 126 -13.32 -12.84 1.14
C SER A 126 -12.80 -11.45 0.77
N GLY A 127 -11.72 -11.41 -0.02
CA GLY A 127 -11.21 -10.19 -0.65
C GLY A 127 -10.00 -9.54 0.03
N LEU A 128 -9.55 -10.02 1.18
CA LEU A 128 -8.40 -9.45 1.91
C LEU A 128 -7.15 -9.31 1.01
N PHE A 129 -6.81 -10.37 0.26
CA PHE A 129 -5.65 -10.34 -0.62
C PHE A 129 -5.79 -9.35 -1.78
N LEU A 130 -7.00 -9.16 -2.31
CA LEU A 130 -7.27 -8.15 -3.33
C LEU A 130 -7.10 -6.74 -2.75
N LEU A 131 -7.63 -6.49 -1.54
CA LEU A 131 -7.45 -5.20 -0.87
C LEU A 131 -5.98 -4.91 -0.58
N ILE A 132 -5.22 -5.90 -0.09
CA ILE A 132 -3.78 -5.77 0.15
C ILE A 132 -3.08 -5.42 -1.16
N PHE A 133 -3.38 -6.14 -2.25
CA PHE A 133 -2.78 -5.87 -3.56
C PHE A 133 -3.07 -4.44 -4.04
N ILE A 134 -4.33 -4.00 -3.96
CA ILE A 134 -4.74 -2.63 -4.32
C ILE A 134 -3.97 -1.61 -3.49
N CYS A 135 -3.92 -1.77 -2.16
CA CYS A 135 -3.19 -0.85 -1.28
C CYS A 135 -1.69 -0.85 -1.59
N ALA A 136 -1.08 -2.01 -1.86
CA ALA A 136 0.34 -2.12 -2.18
C ALA A 136 0.68 -1.42 -3.51
N VAL A 137 -0.14 -1.60 -4.55
CA VAL A 137 0.02 -0.90 -5.83
C VAL A 137 -0.12 0.61 -5.65
N MET A 138 -1.09 1.05 -4.85
CA MET A 138 -1.27 2.47 -4.55
C MET A 138 -0.09 3.04 -3.76
N LEU A 139 0.45 2.33 -2.77
CA LEU A 139 1.69 2.74 -2.09
C LEU A 139 2.89 2.72 -3.04
N GLY A 140 2.89 1.80 -4.02
CA GLY A 140 3.74 1.78 -5.21
C GLY A 140 3.84 3.14 -5.90
N PHE A 141 2.68 3.74 -6.12
CA PHE A 141 2.59 5.05 -6.74
C PHE A 141 3.04 6.17 -5.78
N VAL A 142 2.73 6.08 -4.48
CA VAL A 142 3.22 7.05 -3.47
C VAL A 142 4.74 7.07 -3.41
N ASP A 143 5.39 5.91 -3.40
CA ASP A 143 6.84 5.77 -3.43
C ASP A 143 7.45 6.45 -4.65
N GLU A 144 6.90 6.19 -5.84
CA GLU A 144 7.36 6.87 -7.06
C GLU A 144 7.16 8.39 -7.00
N LEU A 145 6.06 8.90 -6.45
CA LEU A 145 5.89 10.33 -6.22
C LEU A 145 6.97 10.90 -5.30
N LEU A 146 7.28 10.20 -4.21
CA LEU A 146 8.34 10.59 -3.28
C LEU A 146 9.71 10.57 -3.97
N GLN A 147 9.97 9.57 -4.81
CA GLN A 147 11.19 9.49 -5.62
C GLN A 147 11.28 10.63 -6.63
N GLY A 148 10.18 10.99 -7.31
CA GLY A 148 10.16 12.12 -8.23
C GLY A 148 10.45 13.45 -7.54
N ILE A 149 10.06 13.60 -6.27
CA ILE A 149 10.39 14.77 -5.44
C ILE A 149 11.84 14.70 -4.92
N HIS A 150 12.39 13.50 -4.74
CA HIS A 150 13.72 13.31 -4.17
C HIS A 150 14.82 13.68 -5.20
N PRO A 151 15.81 14.51 -4.82
CA PRO A 151 16.75 15.13 -5.78
C PRO A 151 17.64 14.13 -6.53
N GLU A 152 17.87 12.94 -5.95
CA GLU A 152 18.74 11.89 -6.47
C GLU A 152 17.97 10.69 -7.08
N ARG A 153 16.65 10.80 -7.21
CA ARG A 153 15.79 9.75 -7.76
C ARG A 153 14.95 10.30 -8.92
N TYR A 154 14.30 9.38 -9.63
CA TYR A 154 13.51 9.68 -10.81
C TYR A 154 12.18 8.95 -10.70
N TYR A 155 11.10 9.61 -11.08
CA TYR A 155 9.77 9.03 -11.23
C TYR A 155 9.74 8.07 -12.44
N GLY A 156 9.29 6.82 -12.26
CA GLY A 156 9.38 5.81 -13.31
C GLY A 156 8.14 4.92 -13.44
N TRP A 157 7.56 4.84 -14.65
CA TRP A 157 6.44 3.90 -14.91
C TRP A 157 6.88 2.43 -14.78
N LEU A 158 8.12 2.12 -15.17
CA LEU A 158 8.66 0.76 -15.05
C LEU A 158 8.79 0.37 -13.58
N ASP A 159 9.23 1.30 -12.73
CA ASP A 159 9.36 1.08 -11.29
C ASP A 159 7.97 0.83 -10.65
N MET A 160 6.92 1.54 -11.08
CA MET A 160 5.52 1.23 -10.68
C MET A 160 5.09 -0.19 -11.05
N ILE A 161 5.46 -0.67 -12.24
CA ILE A 161 5.12 -2.03 -12.68
C ILE A 161 5.89 -3.06 -11.87
N ILE A 162 7.17 -2.82 -11.59
CA ILE A 162 8.00 -3.68 -10.74
C ILE A 162 7.41 -3.73 -9.33
N ASN A 163 7.02 -2.59 -8.75
CA ASN A 163 6.35 -2.51 -7.46
C ASN A 163 5.06 -3.35 -7.43
N ALA A 164 4.22 -3.23 -8.46
CA ALA A 164 2.98 -4.01 -8.58
C ALA A 164 3.23 -5.52 -8.74
N ALA A 165 4.15 -5.92 -9.62
CA ALA A 165 4.52 -7.32 -9.84
C ALA A 165 5.12 -7.96 -8.56
N SER A 166 5.90 -7.18 -7.82
CA SER A 166 6.54 -7.61 -6.57
C SER A 166 5.52 -7.71 -5.43
N ALA A 167 4.54 -6.80 -5.38
CA ALA A 167 3.41 -6.94 -4.48
C ALA A 167 2.58 -8.20 -4.79
N PHE A 168 2.40 -8.53 -6.08
CA PHE A 168 1.73 -9.76 -6.48
C PHE A 168 2.48 -11.01 -6.02
N ILE A 169 3.81 -11.03 -6.12
CA ILE A 169 4.64 -12.09 -5.52
C ILE A 169 4.36 -12.20 -4.01
N GLY A 170 4.35 -11.07 -3.30
CA GLY A 170 4.00 -11.03 -1.87
C GLY A 170 2.64 -11.66 -1.55
N ILE A 171 1.62 -11.41 -2.40
CA ILE A 171 0.29 -12.01 -2.26
C ILE A 171 0.35 -13.52 -2.46
N LEU A 172 1.04 -14.00 -3.50
CA LEU A 172 1.21 -15.43 -3.75
C LEU A 172 1.88 -16.11 -2.55
N MET A 173 2.92 -15.49 -1.98
CA MET A 173 3.58 -15.99 -0.77
C MET A 173 2.62 -16.08 0.43
N LEU A 174 1.81 -15.05 0.69
CA LEU A 174 0.81 -15.09 1.75
C LEU A 174 -0.22 -16.20 1.54
N MET A 175 -0.67 -16.41 0.29
CA MET A 175 -1.61 -17.47 -0.08
C MET A 175 -1.02 -18.88 0.11
N GLY A 176 0.28 -19.06 -0.13
CA GLY A 176 0.96 -20.35 0.03
C GLY A 176 1.31 -20.70 1.47
N ALA A 177 1.63 -19.70 2.27
CA ALA A 177 1.82 -19.89 3.70
C ALA A 177 0.50 -20.30 4.36
N LYS A 178 -0.58 -19.52 4.17
CA LYS A 178 -1.82 -19.76 4.90
C LYS A 178 -2.52 -21.07 4.50
N ARG A 179 -2.94 -21.85 5.50
CA ARG A 179 -4.00 -22.85 5.30
C ARG A 179 -5.28 -22.11 4.99
N SER A 180 -5.95 -22.48 3.90
CA SER A 180 -7.14 -21.81 3.38
C SER A 180 -8.20 -21.64 4.47
N GLU A 181 -8.31 -20.44 5.04
CA GLU A 181 -9.47 -20.03 5.82
C GLU A 181 -10.48 -19.48 4.82
N SER A 182 -11.36 -20.37 4.36
CA SER A 182 -12.36 -20.04 3.36
C SER A 182 -13.49 -19.21 3.99
N GLY A 183 -13.25 -17.92 4.19
CA GLY A 183 -14.36 -16.96 4.31
C GLY A 183 -14.99 -16.78 2.94
N LYS A 184 -15.75 -17.77 2.43
CA LYS A 184 -16.26 -17.80 1.03
C LYS A 184 -17.25 -16.68 0.69
N GLU A 185 -17.62 -15.86 1.65
CA GLU A 185 -18.71 -14.92 1.48
C GLU A 185 -18.22 -13.48 1.38
N TRP A 186 -18.65 -12.81 0.30
CA TRP A 186 -18.54 -11.36 0.08
C TRP A 186 -19.76 -10.62 0.66
N SER A 187 -20.34 -11.14 1.74
CA SER A 187 -21.58 -10.62 2.35
C SER A 187 -21.47 -9.16 2.79
N TRP A 188 -20.25 -8.68 3.03
CA TRP A 188 -19.95 -7.28 3.34
C TRP A 188 -20.10 -6.34 2.13
N ALA A 189 -19.97 -6.82 0.89
CA ALA A 189 -19.97 -5.97 -0.30
C ALA A 189 -21.31 -5.23 -0.52
N GLY A 190 -22.43 -5.83 -0.13
CA GLY A 190 -23.74 -5.18 -0.23
C GLY A 190 -23.85 -3.88 0.57
N ARG A 191 -23.02 -3.71 1.62
CA ARG A 191 -22.99 -2.52 2.46
C ARG A 191 -22.31 -1.32 1.79
N PHE A 192 -21.62 -1.50 0.66
CA PHE A 192 -21.11 -0.37 -0.12
C PHE A 192 -22.20 0.59 -0.58
N ARG A 193 -23.45 0.12 -0.68
CA ARG A 193 -24.61 0.95 -0.99
C ARG A 193 -24.83 2.08 0.03
N ASP A 194 -24.35 1.89 1.27
CA ASP A 194 -24.46 2.89 2.34
C ASP A 194 -23.34 3.94 2.26
N TYR A 195 -22.35 3.74 1.37
CA TYR A 195 -21.15 4.56 1.22
C TYR A 195 -21.03 5.21 -0.17
N LYS A 196 -22.13 5.38 -0.92
CA LYS A 196 -22.10 5.90 -2.30
C LYS A 196 -21.32 7.21 -2.45
N ALA A 197 -21.53 8.18 -1.56
CA ALA A 197 -20.82 9.45 -1.59
C ALA A 197 -19.30 9.27 -1.39
N THR A 198 -18.91 8.45 -0.42
CA THR A 198 -17.50 8.13 -0.18
C THR A 198 -16.86 7.39 -1.36
N LEU A 199 -17.58 6.44 -1.97
CA LEU A 199 -17.11 5.73 -3.15
C LEU A 199 -16.94 6.69 -4.34
N ALA A 200 -17.86 7.63 -4.53
CA ALA A 200 -17.74 8.65 -5.57
C ALA A 200 -16.49 9.52 -5.35
N VAL A 201 -16.19 9.92 -4.11
CA VAL A 201 -14.96 10.66 -3.77
C VAL A 201 -13.71 9.82 -4.04
N ILE A 202 -13.69 8.54 -3.69
CA ILE A 202 -12.57 7.63 -3.98
C ILE A 202 -12.36 7.47 -5.48
N LEU A 203 -13.44 7.25 -6.25
CA LEU A 203 -13.37 7.11 -7.70
C LEU A 203 -12.88 8.40 -8.37
N PHE A 204 -13.36 9.56 -7.91
CA PHE A 204 -12.87 10.86 -8.35
C PHE A 204 -11.38 11.05 -8.04
N GLY A 205 -10.96 10.72 -6.82
CA GLY A 205 -9.57 10.76 -6.39
C GLY A 205 -8.66 9.85 -7.19
N ALA A 206 -9.10 8.62 -7.46
CA ALA A 206 -8.37 7.65 -8.27
C ALA A 206 -8.25 8.09 -9.73
N GLY A 207 -9.34 8.56 -10.35
CA GLY A 207 -9.29 9.09 -11.72
C GLY A 207 -8.36 10.30 -11.84
N THR A 208 -8.43 11.20 -10.87
CA THR A 208 -7.52 12.35 -10.79
C THR A 208 -6.06 11.93 -10.56
N ALA A 209 -5.82 10.90 -9.72
CA ALA A 209 -4.48 10.36 -9.47
C ALA A 209 -3.87 9.72 -10.73
N VAL A 210 -4.67 9.04 -11.57
CA VAL A 210 -4.22 8.51 -12.87
C VAL A 210 -3.82 9.65 -13.81
N LEU A 211 -4.67 10.66 -13.97
CA LEU A 211 -4.36 11.83 -14.80
C LEU A 211 -3.12 12.58 -14.31
N MET A 212 -2.99 12.70 -12.98
CA MET A 212 -1.80 13.23 -12.32
C MET A 212 -0.57 12.42 -12.66
N GLY A 213 -0.61 11.08 -12.52
CA GLY A 213 0.52 10.23 -12.84
C GLY A 213 1.00 10.35 -14.28
N ILE A 214 0.08 10.50 -15.22
CA ILE A 214 0.40 10.74 -16.63
C ILE A 214 1.07 12.11 -16.81
N ARG A 215 0.52 13.17 -16.20
CA ARG A 215 1.05 14.54 -16.35
C ARG A 215 2.37 14.78 -15.62
N LEU A 216 2.69 13.99 -14.61
CA LEU A 216 3.97 14.07 -13.93
C LEU A 216 5.14 13.65 -14.82
N PHE A 217 4.93 12.81 -15.84
CA PHE A 217 5.96 12.56 -16.85
C PHE A 217 6.26 13.80 -17.69
N ASP A 218 5.24 14.61 -18.04
CA ASP A 218 5.46 15.88 -18.75
C ASP A 218 6.27 16.85 -17.87
N VAL A 219 5.97 16.90 -16.57
CA VAL A 219 6.68 17.72 -15.58
C VAL A 219 8.13 17.27 -15.44
N GLN A 220 8.36 15.97 -15.25
CA GLN A 220 9.68 15.35 -15.16
C GLN A 220 10.54 15.67 -16.39
N LEU A 221 10.00 15.50 -17.61
CA LEU A 221 10.72 15.75 -18.85
C LEU A 221 11.13 17.21 -19.04
N ARG A 222 10.37 18.15 -18.47
CA ARG A 222 10.56 19.60 -18.66
C ARG A 222 11.14 20.30 -17.44
N GLY A 223 11.23 19.62 -16.30
CA GLY A 223 11.80 20.13 -15.05
C GLY A 223 11.07 21.33 -14.45
N ALA A 224 9.80 21.56 -14.79
CA ALA A 224 9.05 22.73 -14.33
C ALA A 224 7.61 22.35 -13.93
N PHE A 225 7.32 22.36 -12.63
CA PHE A 225 5.99 22.00 -12.11
C PHE A 225 4.94 23.06 -12.43
N SER A 226 5.20 24.31 -12.07
CA SER A 226 4.23 25.41 -12.07
C SER A 226 3.72 25.79 -13.48
N THR A 227 4.53 25.58 -14.51
CA THR A 227 4.19 25.92 -15.91
C THR A 227 3.57 24.75 -16.68
N ILE A 228 3.91 23.51 -16.32
CA ILE A 228 3.51 22.31 -17.07
C ILE A 228 2.32 21.60 -16.42
N TYR A 229 2.24 21.58 -15.10
CA TYR A 229 1.17 20.89 -14.39
C TYR A 229 -0.17 21.63 -14.60
N PRO A 230 -1.21 20.97 -15.16
CA PRO A 230 -2.43 21.68 -15.53
C PRO A 230 -3.19 22.24 -14.32
N ARG A 231 -3.58 23.53 -14.38
CA ARG A 231 -4.33 24.20 -13.30
C ARG A 231 -5.65 23.49 -12.94
N TRP A 232 -6.37 22.96 -13.93
CA TRP A 232 -7.61 22.22 -13.68
C TRP A 232 -7.37 20.94 -12.88
N LEU A 233 -6.21 20.30 -13.07
CA LEU A 233 -5.84 19.09 -12.36
C LEU A 233 -5.46 19.41 -10.91
N LEU A 234 -4.72 20.51 -10.71
CA LEU A 234 -4.44 21.07 -9.38
C LEU A 234 -5.71 21.40 -8.59
N ILE A 235 -6.70 22.03 -9.24
CA ILE A 235 -8.04 22.26 -8.65
C ILE A 235 -8.68 20.91 -8.28
N GLY A 236 -8.57 19.90 -9.16
CA GLY A 236 -9.01 18.54 -8.89
C GLY A 236 -8.38 17.95 -7.63
N ASN A 237 -7.08 18.14 -7.41
CA ASN A 237 -6.40 17.70 -6.19
C ASN A 237 -6.97 18.37 -4.94
N VAL A 238 -7.16 19.69 -4.97
CA VAL A 238 -7.73 20.45 -3.84
C VAL A 238 -9.16 20.00 -3.55
N VAL A 239 -10.00 19.84 -4.58
CA VAL A 239 -11.39 19.37 -4.45
C VAL A 239 -11.42 17.95 -3.87
N PHE A 240 -10.54 17.05 -4.30
CA PHE A 240 -10.46 15.71 -3.74
C PHE A 240 -10.06 15.73 -2.26
N LEU A 241 -9.02 16.48 -1.89
CA LEU A 241 -8.58 16.58 -0.49
C LEU A 241 -9.68 17.17 0.41
N ALA A 242 -10.35 18.24 -0.05
CA ALA A 242 -11.43 18.87 0.70
C ALA A 242 -12.64 17.92 0.86
N SER A 243 -13.05 17.24 -0.21
CA SER A 243 -14.16 16.28 -0.17
C SER A 243 -13.81 15.02 0.65
N GLY A 244 -12.58 14.52 0.57
CA GLY A 244 -12.08 13.43 1.40
C GLY A 244 -12.09 13.79 2.89
N ALA A 245 -11.62 14.97 3.25
CA ALA A 245 -11.67 15.48 4.62
C ALA A 245 -13.12 15.61 5.12
N ALA A 246 -14.02 16.18 4.31
CA ALA A 246 -15.44 16.29 4.64
C ALA A 246 -16.08 14.92 4.89
N VAL A 247 -15.78 13.92 4.05
CA VAL A 247 -16.26 12.54 4.24
C VAL A 247 -15.76 11.95 5.56
N ILE A 248 -14.48 12.12 5.89
CA ILE A 248 -13.90 11.61 7.15
C ILE A 248 -14.59 12.28 8.35
N ILE A 249 -14.75 13.60 8.33
CA ILE A 249 -15.40 14.37 9.41
C ILE A 249 -16.85 13.93 9.58
N CYS A 250 -17.61 13.80 8.48
CA CYS A 250 -19.01 13.37 8.51
C CYS A 250 -19.15 11.95 9.09
N HIS A 251 -18.29 11.00 8.69
CA HIS A 251 -18.29 9.64 9.24
C HIS A 251 -17.92 9.62 10.72
N TRP A 252 -16.92 10.42 11.10
CA TRP A 252 -16.53 10.57 12.50
C TRP A 252 -17.72 11.09 13.32
N HIS A 253 -18.31 12.23 12.96
CA HIS A 253 -19.43 12.82 13.69
C HIS A 253 -20.65 11.88 13.74
N GLY A 254 -21.04 11.28 12.61
CA GLY A 254 -22.14 10.33 12.56
C GLY A 254 -21.94 9.13 13.48
N SER A 255 -20.70 8.61 13.57
CA SER A 255 -20.38 7.50 14.47
C SER A 255 -20.51 7.86 15.95
N HIS A 256 -20.17 9.09 16.35
CA HIS A 256 -20.33 9.54 17.73
C HIS A 256 -21.78 9.82 18.11
N VAL A 257 -22.55 10.46 17.23
CA VAL A 257 -23.96 10.77 17.50
C VAL A 257 -24.77 9.47 17.62
N CYS A 258 -24.57 8.49 16.72
CA CYS A 258 -25.24 7.20 16.82
C CYS A 258 -24.84 6.41 18.07
N ALA A 259 -23.57 6.48 18.48
CA ALA A 259 -23.09 5.82 19.70
C ALA A 259 -23.70 6.43 20.98
N ALA A 260 -24.03 7.72 20.98
CA ALA A 260 -24.65 8.40 22.11
C ALA A 260 -26.16 8.11 22.25
N ILE A 261 -26.84 7.74 21.16
CA ILE A 261 -28.30 7.57 21.12
C ILE A 261 -28.72 6.10 21.21
N ALA A 262 -27.88 5.15 20.78
CA ALA A 262 -28.26 3.74 20.73
C ALA A 262 -28.39 3.13 22.15
N PRO A 263 -29.60 2.73 22.60
CA PRO A 263 -29.74 1.92 23.81
C PRO A 263 -29.01 0.59 23.63
N GLU A 264 -28.42 0.04 24.71
CA GLU A 264 -27.56 -1.17 24.74
C GLU A 264 -28.21 -2.47 24.19
N THR A 265 -29.41 -2.39 23.63
CA THR A 265 -30.20 -3.52 23.19
C THR A 265 -29.80 -3.94 21.77
N HIS A 266 -28.91 -4.93 21.74
CA HIS A 266 -28.47 -5.78 20.62
C HIS A 266 -27.23 -5.31 19.82
N PRO A 267 -26.09 -6.03 19.94
CA PRO A 267 -24.94 -5.78 19.09
C PRO A 267 -25.30 -6.18 17.65
N ALA A 268 -25.52 -5.20 16.78
CA ALA A 268 -25.53 -5.44 15.35
C ALA A 268 -24.23 -6.20 14.97
N PRO A 269 -24.26 -7.15 14.02
CA PRO A 269 -23.07 -7.90 13.64
C PRO A 269 -22.04 -6.93 13.07
N ALA A 270 -21.09 -6.55 13.93
CA ALA A 270 -20.08 -5.50 13.73
C ALA A 270 -19.06 -5.86 12.64
N ASP A 271 -19.00 -7.13 12.27
CA ASP A 271 -17.97 -7.71 11.44
C ASP A 271 -17.99 -7.19 9.99
N GLY A 272 -19.18 -7.09 9.38
CA GLY A 272 -19.32 -6.62 8.00
C GLY A 272 -19.00 -5.12 7.83
N LEU A 273 -19.31 -4.30 8.85
CA LEU A 273 -19.04 -2.87 8.80
C LEU A 273 -17.52 -2.59 8.86
N THR A 274 -16.80 -3.33 9.70
CA THR A 274 -15.35 -3.19 9.84
C THR A 274 -14.65 -3.52 8.52
N THR A 275 -15.02 -4.62 7.85
CA THR A 275 -14.46 -4.96 6.53
C THR A 275 -14.70 -3.86 5.50
N VAL A 276 -15.92 -3.32 5.39
CA VAL A 276 -16.24 -2.25 4.43
C VAL A 276 -15.41 -0.99 4.68
N ARG A 277 -15.21 -0.64 5.96
CA ARG A 277 -14.36 0.49 6.34
C ARG A 277 -12.90 0.30 5.92
N LEU A 278 -12.38 -0.93 5.94
CA LEU A 278 -11.04 -1.25 5.43
C LEU A 278 -10.93 -1.13 3.91
N TRP A 279 -12.02 -1.30 3.17
CA TRP A 279 -12.03 -1.02 1.72
C TRP A 279 -12.16 0.47 1.37
N ILE A 280 -12.47 1.31 2.35
CA ILE A 280 -12.76 2.72 2.15
C ILE A 280 -11.60 3.58 2.65
N PHE A 281 -11.29 3.50 3.95
CA PHE A 281 -10.41 4.46 4.59
C PHE A 281 -8.93 4.30 4.20
N PRO A 282 -8.35 3.09 4.14
CA PRO A 282 -6.97 2.94 3.68
C PRO A 282 -6.76 3.42 2.24
N PRO A 283 -7.55 3.00 1.23
CA PRO A 283 -7.40 3.56 -0.12
C PRO A 283 -7.60 5.07 -0.17
N LEU A 284 -8.59 5.60 0.56
CA LEU A 284 -8.82 7.05 0.66
C LEU A 284 -7.61 7.79 1.26
N ALA A 285 -7.00 7.26 2.33
CA ALA A 285 -5.83 7.84 2.97
C ALA A 285 -4.60 7.81 2.06
N ILE A 286 -4.39 6.71 1.33
CA ILE A 286 -3.28 6.59 0.37
C ILE A 286 -3.48 7.57 -0.80
N LEU A 287 -4.70 7.68 -1.36
CA LEU A 287 -5.01 8.70 -2.37
C LEU A 287 -4.80 10.12 -1.82
N ALA A 288 -5.23 10.39 -0.59
CA ALA A 288 -5.00 11.69 0.03
C ALA A 288 -3.51 12.01 0.14
N ALA A 289 -2.68 11.03 0.48
CA ALA A 289 -1.22 11.20 0.48
C ALA A 289 -0.68 11.53 -0.92
N MET A 290 -1.11 10.81 -1.97
CA MET A 290 -0.67 11.11 -3.35
C MET A 290 -0.99 12.55 -3.76
N HIS A 291 -2.24 12.97 -3.53
CA HIS A 291 -2.71 14.31 -3.91
C HIS A 291 -2.05 15.41 -3.09
N ALA A 292 -1.85 15.17 -1.78
CA ALA A 292 -1.16 16.10 -0.90
C ALA A 292 0.32 16.27 -1.29
N LEU A 293 1.00 15.19 -1.67
CA LEU A 293 2.39 15.24 -2.13
C LEU A 293 2.55 16.10 -3.38
N VAL A 294 1.67 15.92 -4.38
CA VAL A 294 1.73 16.73 -5.61
C VAL A 294 1.36 18.18 -5.34
N LEU A 295 0.34 18.44 -4.54
CA LEU A 295 -0.01 19.81 -4.15
C LEU A 295 1.14 20.49 -3.41
N TRP A 296 1.78 19.78 -2.49
CA TRP A 296 2.96 20.27 -1.78
C TRP A 296 4.11 20.55 -2.75
N ALA A 297 4.42 19.63 -3.67
CA ALA A 297 5.48 19.82 -4.65
C ALA A 297 5.25 21.03 -5.55
N VAL A 298 3.99 21.27 -5.97
CA VAL A 298 3.62 22.46 -6.76
C VAL A 298 3.74 23.75 -5.95
N VAL A 299 3.23 23.78 -4.71
CA VAL A 299 3.23 24.97 -3.86
C VAL A 299 4.64 25.36 -3.42
N ALA A 300 5.48 24.36 -3.14
CA ALA A 300 6.87 24.57 -2.74
C ALA A 300 7.83 24.71 -3.93
N ASP A 301 7.32 24.67 -5.17
CA ASP A 301 8.09 24.73 -6.42
C ASP A 301 9.28 23.76 -6.43
N LEU A 302 9.02 22.51 -6.00
CA LEU A 302 10.05 21.49 -5.91
C LEU A 302 10.48 21.04 -7.31
N ASN A 303 11.77 20.74 -7.46
CA ASN A 303 12.25 20.05 -8.65
C ASN A 303 11.69 18.64 -8.67
N PHE A 304 11.03 18.27 -9.77
CA PHE A 304 10.48 16.94 -9.98
C PHE A 304 11.19 16.27 -11.14
N ARG A 305 11.71 15.07 -10.89
CA ARG A 305 12.61 14.35 -11.79
C ARG A 305 12.19 12.92 -11.97
#